data_AF-A0A8I1ZKU9-F1
#
_entry.id   AF-A0A8I1ZKU9-F1
#
_cell.length_a   1.000
_cell.length_b   1.000
_cell.length_c   1.000
_cell.angle_alpha   90.00
_cell.angle_beta   90.00
_cell.angle_gamma   90.00
#
_symmetry.space_group_name_H-M   'P 1'
#
loop_
_entity.id
_entity.type
_entity.pdbx_description
1 polymer ?
#
loop_
_entity_poly.entity_id
_entity_poly.type
_entity_poly.pdbx_seq_one_letter_code
_entity_poly.pdbx_strand_id
1 'polypeptide(L)' 'MDVNKFTQKSQEAITNAQNTAVRFGHPEIDVEHLLLALMEQ' A
#
# COMPACT_ATOMS: atom_id res chain seq x y z
N MET A 1 -10.93 5.78 5.06
CA MET A 1 -10.28 6.54 3.95
C MET A 1 -11.09 6.28 2.68
N ASP A 2 -11.40 7.28 1.88
CA ASP A 2 -12.07 7.07 0.57
C ASP A 2 -11.00 6.94 -0.52
N VAL A 3 -10.66 5.70 -0.87
CA VAL A 3 -9.57 5.37 -1.80
C VAL A 3 -9.85 5.87 -3.21
N ASN A 4 -11.13 6.03 -3.57
CA ASN A 4 -11.55 6.47 -4.91
C ASN A 4 -11.18 7.94 -5.20
N LYS A 5 -10.80 8.71 -4.18
CA LYS A 5 -10.36 10.10 -4.33
C LYS A 5 -8.88 10.24 -4.66
N PHE A 6 -8.11 9.15 -4.63
CA PHE A 6 -6.69 9.21 -4.99
C PHE A 6 -6.45 8.97 -6.47
N THR A 7 -5.27 9.36 -6.93
CA THR A 7 -4.80 9.04 -8.28
C THR A 7 -4.69 7.52 -8.46
N GLN A 8 -4.77 7.04 -9.70
CA GLN A 8 -4.65 5.61 -10.00
C GLN A 8 -3.36 4.99 -9.42
N LYS A 9 -2.21 5.66 -9.60
CA LYS A 9 -0.93 5.20 -9.03
C LYS A 9 -0.93 5.11 -7.50
N SER A 10 -1.63 6.03 -6.83
CA SER A 10 -1.79 5.98 -5.37
C SER A 10 -2.66 4.81 -4.94
N GLN A 11 -3.70 4.46 -5.70
CA GLN A 11 -4.55 3.29 -5.41
C GLN A 11 -3.78 1.97 -5.61
N GLU A 12 -2.94 1.91 -6.65
CA GLU A 12 -2.01 0.79 -6.89
C GLU A 12 -1.00 0.67 -5.74
N ALA A 13 -0.46 1.79 -5.24
CA ALA A 13 0.42 1.83 -4.06
C ALA A 13 -0.21 1.16 -2.84
N ILE A 14 -1.45 1.54 -2.53
CA ILE A 14 -2.18 1.03 -1.36
C ILE A 14 -2.43 -0.47 -1.50
N THR A 15 -2.76 -0.92 -2.72
CA THR A 15 -2.94 -2.35 -3.02
C THR A 15 -1.64 -3.14 -2.83
N ASN A 16 -0.52 -2.62 -3.34
CA ASN A 16 0.78 -3.25 -3.18
C ASN A 16 1.24 -3.25 -1.71
N ALA A 17 0.99 -2.17 -0.97
CA ALA A 17 1.28 -2.09 0.46
C ALA A 17 0.50 -3.15 1.26
N GLN A 18 -0.77 -3.39 0.92
CA GLN A 18 -1.57 -4.45 1.54
C GLN A 18 -0.98 -5.84 1.27
N ASN A 19 -0.55 -6.11 0.03
CA ASN A 19 0.09 -7.37 -0.32
C ASN A 19 1.40 -7.59 0.46
N THR A 20 2.19 -6.52 0.62
CA THR A 20 3.42 -6.54 1.41
C THR A 20 3.12 -6.85 2.87
N ALA A 21 2.15 -6.17 3.49
CA ALA A 21 1.74 -6.45 4.87
C ALA A 21 1.31 -7.91 5.06
N VAL A 22 0.48 -8.45 4.16
CA VAL A 22 0.06 -9.86 4.19
C VAL A 22 1.24 -10.81 4.06
N ARG A 23 2.18 -10.52 3.15
CA ARG A 23 3.38 -11.35 2.93
C ARG A 23 4.28 -11.42 4.16
N PHE A 24 4.36 -10.35 4.94
CA PHE A 24 5.14 -10.31 6.19
C PHE A 24 4.33 -10.70 7.44
N GLY A 25 3.05 -11.04 7.28
CA GLY A 25 2.17 -11.42 8.40
C GLY A 25 1.79 -10.23 9.30
N HIS A 26 1.85 -9.00 8.78
CA HIS A 26 1.43 -7.81 9.49
C HIS A 26 -0.08 -7.61 9.29
N PRO A 27 -0.87 -7.46 10.38
CA PRO A 27 -2.32 -7.40 10.30
C PRO A 27 -2.83 -6.11 9.67
N GLU A 28 -2.04 -5.05 9.70
CA GLU A 28 -2.39 -3.72 9.20
C GLU A 28 -1.29 -3.19 8.28
N ILE A 29 -1.64 -2.21 7.46
CA ILE A 29 -0.67 -1.48 6.64
C ILE A 29 -0.03 -0.40 7.51
N ASP A 30 1.24 -0.61 7.86
CA ASP A 30 2.10 0.44 8.41
C ASP A 30 2.87 1.23 7.32
N VAL A 31 3.54 2.30 7.76
CA VAL A 31 4.24 3.27 6.91
C VAL A 31 5.30 2.61 6.03
N GLU A 32 6.03 1.62 6.53
CA GLU A 32 7.07 0.91 5.80
C GLU A 32 6.53 0.17 4.57
N HIS A 33 5.33 -0.40 4.64
CA HIS A 33 4.72 -1.11 3.52
C HIS A 33 4.33 -0.14 2.41
N LEU A 34 3.74 1.00 2.80
CA LEU A 34 3.34 2.04 1.87
C LEU A 34 4.57 2.71 1.24
N LEU A 35 5.61 2.97 2.03
CA LEU A 35 6.87 3.52 1.54
C LEU A 35 7.51 2.59 0.52
N LEU A 36 7.62 1.29 0.83
CA LEU A 36 8.14 0.30 -0.10
C LEU A 36 7.31 0.26 -1.39
N ALA A 37 5.99 0.18 -1.26
CA ALA A 37 5.08 0.15 -2.40
C ALA A 37 5.12 1.41 -3.28
N LEU A 38 5.48 2.57 -2.72
CA LEU A 38 5.70 3.81 -3.46
C LEU A 38 7.07 3.83 -4.16
N MET A 39 8.09 3.18 -3.59
CA MET A 39 9.42 3.08 -4.19
C MET A 39 9.49 2.06 -5.33
N GLU A 40 8.61 1.06 -5.33
CA GLU A 40 8.56 -0.02 -6.34
C GLU A 40 7.64 0.28 -7.55
N GLN A 41 7.11 1.52 -7.70
CA GLN A 41 6.14 1.93 -8.75
C GLN A 41 6.69 2.32 -10.12
#